data_AF-A0A524FBJ1-F1
#
_entry.id   AF-A0A524FBJ1-F1
#
_cell.length_a   1.000
_cell.length_b   1.000
_cell.length_c   1.000
_cell.angle_alpha   90.00
_cell.angle_beta   90.00
_cell.angle_gamma   90.00
#
_symmetry.space_group_name_H-M   'P 1'
#
loop_
_entity.id
_entity.type
_entity.pdbx_description
1 polymer ?
#
loop_
_entity_poly.entity_id
_entity_poly.type
_entity_poly.pdbx_seq_one_letter_code
_entity_poly.pdbx_strand_id
1 'polypeptide(L)'
;MISEKLKLDDVDRKIITLVQEDPGLTHTQIAEKIDRSQPTVGMRIKKLEQSGILQFQPGINFKKVELFLATVEVNTKNPTEIMDMATCCPFMLNAFRLSGEHNICILLASSKLEKLDAVVNYHFRNNKDVSMTSMEVVTEIAKDLILPIDFDSEEHEPNEEQGCGDKCKYLLAKKEGLI
;
A
#
# COMPACT_ATOMS: atom_id res chain seq x y z
N MET A 1 1.35 -14.79 21.36
CA MET A 1 0.76 -15.14 20.04
C MET A 1 0.16 -13.91 19.35
N ILE A 2 0.00 -13.89 18.01
CA ILE A 2 -0.61 -12.75 17.26
C ILE A 2 -1.99 -12.41 17.83
N SER A 3 -2.79 -13.42 18.15
CA SER A 3 -4.12 -13.27 18.73
C SER A 3 -4.13 -12.57 20.09
N GLU A 4 -3.13 -12.80 20.94
CA GLU A 4 -3.03 -12.14 22.24
C GLU A 4 -2.70 -10.65 22.09
N LYS A 5 -1.83 -10.30 21.13
CA LYS A 5 -1.53 -8.90 20.81
C LYS A 5 -2.75 -8.15 20.29
N LEU A 6 -3.58 -8.83 19.50
CA LEU A 6 -4.82 -8.29 18.93
C LEU A 6 -6.05 -8.46 19.85
N LYS A 7 -5.89 -9.07 21.03
CA LYS A 7 -6.97 -9.38 21.99
C LYS A 7 -8.17 -10.11 21.34
N LEU A 8 -7.87 -11.05 20.42
CA LEU A 8 -8.87 -11.83 19.69
C LEU A 8 -9.18 -13.14 20.41
N ASP A 9 -10.46 -13.46 20.52
CA ASP A 9 -10.89 -14.78 21.00
C ASP A 9 -10.99 -15.81 19.85
N ASP A 10 -11.36 -17.05 20.18
CA ASP A 10 -11.51 -18.14 19.20
C ASP A 10 -12.53 -17.85 18.11
N VAL A 11 -13.62 -17.15 18.45
CA VAL A 11 -14.68 -16.82 17.50
C VAL A 11 -14.17 -15.77 16.53
N ASP A 12 -13.51 -14.72 17.04
CA ASP A 12 -12.95 -13.66 16.21
C ASP A 12 -11.93 -14.22 15.20
N ARG A 13 -11.07 -15.16 15.63
CA ARG A 13 -10.11 -15.84 14.75
C ARG A 13 -10.79 -16.61 13.62
N LYS A 14 -11.80 -17.43 13.95
CA LYS A 14 -12.52 -18.21 12.94
C LYS A 14 -13.23 -17.32 11.93
N ILE A 15 -13.81 -16.21 12.39
CA ILE A 15 -14.43 -15.21 11.50
C ILE A 15 -13.40 -14.62 10.56
N ILE A 16 -12.27 -14.12 11.06
CA ILE A 16 -11.23 -13.52 10.22
C ILE A 16 -10.70 -14.53 9.19
N THR A 17 -10.44 -15.77 9.60
CA THR A 17 -9.99 -16.82 8.68
C THR A 17 -10.98 -17.06 7.55
N LEU A 18 -12.27 -17.24 7.86
CA LEU A 18 -13.29 -17.46 6.83
C LEU A 18 -13.44 -16.27 5.88
N VAL A 19 -13.38 -15.04 6.41
CA VAL A 19 -13.47 -13.82 5.61
C VAL A 19 -12.23 -13.63 4.74
N GLN A 20 -11.03 -14.01 5.20
CA GLN A 20 -9.80 -13.95 4.40
C GLN A 20 -9.79 -15.00 3.27
N GLU A 21 -10.39 -16.17 3.50
CA GLU A 21 -10.53 -17.23 2.49
C GLU A 21 -11.59 -16.88 1.43
N ASP A 22 -12.73 -16.35 1.86
CA ASP A 22 -13.82 -15.93 0.99
C ASP A 22 -14.50 -14.67 1.56
N PRO A 23 -14.08 -13.46 1.11
CA PRO A 23 -14.67 -12.20 1.52
C PRO A 23 -16.16 -12.05 1.15
N GLY A 24 -16.69 -12.91 0.27
CA GLY A 24 -18.09 -12.91 -0.16
C GLY A 24 -19.05 -13.64 0.78
N LEU A 25 -18.54 -14.30 1.83
CA LEU A 25 -19.38 -15.04 2.77
C LEU A 25 -20.35 -14.13 3.53
N THR A 26 -21.62 -14.52 3.52
CA THR A 26 -22.65 -13.86 4.34
C THR A 26 -22.47 -14.21 5.83
N HIS A 27 -22.97 -13.34 6.72
CA HIS A 27 -22.97 -13.62 8.16
C HIS A 27 -23.65 -14.94 8.51
N THR A 28 -24.69 -15.35 7.76
CA THR A 28 -25.38 -16.64 7.95
C THR A 28 -24.46 -17.82 7.63
N GLN A 29 -23.76 -17.79 6.50
CA GLN A 29 -22.83 -18.85 6.12
C GLN A 29 -21.65 -18.96 7.10
N ILE A 30 -21.14 -17.82 7.59
CA ILE A 30 -20.09 -17.81 8.61
C ILE A 30 -20.61 -18.42 9.91
N ALA A 31 -21.82 -18.03 10.33
CA ALA A 31 -22.46 -18.51 11.56
C ALA A 31 -22.66 -20.04 11.55
N GLU A 32 -23.12 -20.61 10.44
CA GLU A 32 -23.24 -22.05 10.24
C GLU A 32 -21.89 -22.77 10.35
N LYS A 33 -20.83 -22.23 9.72
CA LYS A 33 -19.49 -22.84 9.73
C LYS A 33 -18.82 -22.85 11.11
N ILE A 34 -19.19 -21.94 12.01
CA ILE A 34 -18.54 -21.79 13.34
C ILE A 34 -19.46 -22.14 14.51
N ASP A 35 -20.66 -22.67 14.23
CA ASP A 35 -21.69 -23.02 15.21
C ASP A 35 -22.06 -21.84 16.13
N ARG A 36 -22.41 -20.70 15.51
CA ARG A 36 -22.86 -19.49 16.22
C ARG A 36 -24.12 -18.94 15.58
N SER A 37 -24.80 -18.03 16.28
CA SER A 37 -25.93 -17.32 15.70
C SER A 37 -25.47 -16.20 14.76
N GLN A 38 -26.22 -15.97 13.69
CA GLN A 38 -25.96 -14.88 12.74
C GLN A 38 -25.82 -13.50 13.43
N PRO A 39 -26.65 -13.12 14.42
CA PRO A 39 -26.49 -11.86 15.14
C PRO A 39 -25.17 -11.78 15.91
N THR A 40 -24.68 -12.90 16.46
CA THR A 40 -23.39 -12.95 17.17
C THR A 40 -22.25 -12.66 16.20
N VAL A 41 -22.24 -13.33 15.04
CA VAL A 41 -21.23 -13.10 14.00
C VAL A 41 -21.24 -11.65 13.52
N GLY A 42 -22.42 -11.10 13.22
CA GLY A 42 -22.56 -9.71 12.78
C GLY A 42 -22.03 -8.70 13.80
N MET A 43 -22.30 -8.91 15.09
CA MET A 43 -21.73 -8.08 16.16
C MET A 43 -20.21 -8.17 16.22
N ARG A 44 -19.63 -9.37 16.08
CA ARG A 44 -18.18 -9.58 16.09
C ARG A 44 -17.50 -8.93 14.89
N ILE A 45 -17.99 -9.13 13.67
CA ILE A 45 -17.46 -8.48 12.47
C ILE A 45 -17.47 -6.98 12.64
N LYS A 46 -18.61 -6.39 13.03
CA LYS A 46 -18.72 -4.95 13.27
C LYS A 46 -17.70 -4.44 14.29
N LYS A 47 -17.48 -5.18 15.38
CA LYS A 47 -16.47 -4.82 16.39
C LYS A 47 -15.05 -4.88 15.81
N LEU A 48 -14.74 -5.91 15.03
CA LEU A 48 -13.43 -6.06 14.37
C LEU A 48 -13.17 -4.94 13.37
N GLU A 49 -14.18 -4.57 12.58
CA GLU A 49 -14.14 -3.42 11.66
C GLU A 49 -13.93 -2.11 12.39
N GLN A 50 -14.72 -1.84 13.43
CA GLN A 50 -14.59 -0.62 14.24
C GLN A 50 -13.22 -0.50 14.92
N SER A 51 -12.59 -1.63 15.25
CA SER A 51 -11.24 -1.66 15.83
C SER A 51 -10.11 -1.51 14.81
N GLY A 52 -10.42 -1.55 13.50
CA GLY A 52 -9.43 -1.54 12.43
C GLY A 52 -8.71 -2.87 12.21
N ILE A 53 -9.01 -3.93 12.98
CA ILE A 53 -8.38 -5.25 12.85
C ILE A 53 -8.82 -5.95 11.57
N LEU A 54 -10.11 -5.83 11.22
CA LEU A 54 -10.65 -6.32 9.96
C LEU A 54 -10.98 -5.11 9.09
N GLN A 55 -10.40 -5.04 7.90
CA GLN A 55 -10.67 -3.98 6.93
C GLN A 55 -10.82 -4.62 5.56
N PHE A 56 -11.70 -4.07 4.74
CA PHE A 56 -11.93 -4.50 3.37
C PHE A 56 -11.43 -3.41 2.43
N GLN A 57 -10.45 -3.76 1.60
CA GLN A 57 -9.90 -2.86 0.61
C GLN A 57 -10.00 -3.50 -0.78
N PRO A 58 -10.82 -2.95 -1.69
CA PRO A 58 -10.79 -3.39 -3.07
C PRO A 58 -9.46 -2.97 -3.72
N GLY A 59 -8.97 -3.80 -4.63
CA GLY A 59 -7.72 -3.55 -5.33
C GLY A 59 -7.61 -4.39 -6.59
N ILE A 60 -6.57 -4.14 -7.37
CA ILE A 60 -6.20 -4.98 -8.50
C ILE A 60 -5.13 -5.98 -8.07
N ASN A 61 -5.13 -7.15 -8.68
CA ASN A 61 -4.12 -8.16 -8.39
C ASN A 61 -2.90 -7.96 -9.29
N PHE A 62 -1.81 -7.43 -8.72
CA PHE A 62 -0.54 -7.15 -9.41
C PHE A 62 0.13 -8.40 -10.00
N LYS A 63 -0.26 -9.61 -9.56
CA LYS A 63 0.19 -10.86 -10.17
C LYS A 63 -0.51 -11.18 -11.50
N LYS A 64 -1.69 -10.60 -11.75
CA LYS A 64 -2.56 -10.90 -12.90
C LYS A 64 -2.62 -9.78 -13.94
N VAL A 65 -2.00 -8.63 -13.67
CA VAL A 65 -1.97 -7.48 -14.57
C VAL A 65 -0.55 -7.21 -15.05
N GLU A 66 -0.43 -6.60 -16.23
CA GLU A 66 0.87 -6.24 -16.82
C GLU A 66 1.33 -4.86 -16.34
N LEU A 67 1.63 -4.75 -15.04
CA LEU A 67 2.22 -3.55 -14.44
C LEU A 67 3.61 -3.89 -13.91
N PHE A 68 4.55 -2.95 -14.08
CA PHE A 68 5.83 -3.01 -13.41
C PHE A 68 5.66 -2.63 -11.95
N LEU A 69 6.22 -3.46 -11.06
CA LEU A 69 6.29 -3.23 -9.63
C LEU A 69 7.77 -3.10 -9.26
N ALA A 70 8.13 -2.10 -8.47
CA ALA A 70 9.50 -1.90 -8.02
C ALA A 70 9.55 -1.56 -6.53
N THR A 71 10.58 -2.05 -5.85
CA THR A 71 10.97 -1.55 -4.53
C THR A 71 12.01 -0.46 -4.71
N VAL A 72 11.90 0.60 -3.91
CA VAL A 72 12.90 1.66 -3.86
C VAL A 72 13.34 1.85 -2.43
N GLU A 73 14.60 1.59 -2.15
CA GLU A 73 15.20 1.74 -0.83
C GLU A 73 16.03 3.01 -0.77
N VAL A 74 15.77 3.84 0.24
CA VAL A 74 16.31 5.20 0.34
C VAL A 74 16.93 5.43 1.71
N ASN A 75 18.05 6.16 1.74
CA ASN A 75 18.54 6.82 2.94
C ASN A 75 18.38 8.33 2.80
N THR A 76 17.57 8.91 3.67
CA THR A 76 17.31 10.36 3.69
C THR A 76 17.45 10.96 5.08
N LYS A 77 17.87 12.23 5.16
CA LYS A 77 17.82 13.03 6.39
C LYS A 77 16.40 13.48 6.73
N ASN A 78 15.49 13.47 5.76
CA ASN A 78 14.10 13.91 5.91
C ASN A 78 13.11 12.79 5.50
N PRO A 79 12.98 11.72 6.31
CA PRO A 79 12.07 10.61 6.00
C PRO A 79 10.59 11.01 6.05
N THR A 80 10.22 12.10 6.73
CA THR A 80 8.82 12.57 6.79
C THR A 80 8.34 13.01 5.41
N GLU A 81 9.15 13.77 4.68
CA GLU A 81 8.79 14.26 3.35
C GLU A 81 8.45 13.14 2.35
N ILE A 82 9.17 12.01 2.41
CA ILE A 82 8.89 10.86 1.55
C ILE A 82 7.61 10.14 1.99
N MET A 83 7.36 10.03 3.30
CA MET A 83 6.11 9.45 3.80
C MET A 83 4.89 10.27 3.37
N ASP A 84 4.98 11.60 3.41
CA ASP A 84 3.92 12.50 2.96
C ASP A 84 3.72 12.39 1.45
N MET A 85 4.81 12.30 0.68
CA MET A 85 4.76 12.07 -0.77
C MET A 85 4.04 10.77 -1.13
N ALA A 86 4.22 9.70 -0.35
CA ALA A 86 3.57 8.42 -0.59
C ALA A 86 2.04 8.47 -0.38
N THR A 87 1.51 9.45 0.35
CA THR A 87 0.06 9.60 0.55
C THR A 87 -0.66 10.21 -0.66
N CYS A 88 0.06 10.82 -1.59
CA CYS A 88 -0.51 11.61 -2.68
C CYS A 88 0.06 11.28 -4.07
N CYS A 89 1.25 10.69 -4.16
CA CYS A 89 1.86 10.32 -5.43
C CYS A 89 1.17 9.08 -6.02
N PRO A 90 0.63 9.15 -7.26
CA PRO A 90 -0.13 8.05 -7.83
C PRO A 90 0.74 6.84 -8.21
N PHE A 91 2.06 7.02 -8.31
CA PHE A 91 3.02 5.95 -8.59
C PHE A 91 3.40 5.16 -7.32
N MET A 92 3.14 5.69 -6.12
CA MET A 92 3.51 5.07 -4.85
C MET A 92 2.34 4.26 -4.30
N LEU A 93 2.48 2.94 -4.28
CA LEU A 93 1.50 2.06 -3.64
C LEU A 93 1.61 2.11 -2.12
N ASN A 94 2.83 2.24 -1.60
CA ASN A 94 3.09 2.38 -0.16
C ASN A 94 4.51 2.88 0.11
N ALA A 95 4.76 3.35 1.33
CA ALA A 95 6.10 3.62 1.84
C ALA A 95 6.22 3.20 3.31
N PHE A 96 7.41 2.76 3.69
CA PHE A 96 7.73 2.21 5.00
C PHE A 96 8.98 2.87 5.56
N ARG A 97 8.95 3.21 6.86
CA ARG A 97 10.17 3.53 7.61
C ARG A 97 10.84 2.25 8.07
N LEU A 98 12.15 2.20 7.88
CA LEU A 98 12.98 1.06 8.20
C LEU A 98 14.00 1.41 9.28
N SER A 99 14.38 0.42 10.09
CA SER A 99 15.43 0.54 11.10
C SER A 99 16.79 -0.01 10.64
N GLY A 100 16.87 -0.52 9.40
CA GLY A 100 18.02 -1.22 8.86
C GLY A 100 19.02 -0.28 8.16
N GLU A 101 19.73 -0.82 7.16
CA GLU A 101 20.71 -0.07 6.36
C GLU A 101 20.06 1.08 5.59
N HIS A 102 18.85 0.85 5.09
CA HIS A 102 17.97 1.86 4.53
C HIS A 102 16.99 2.35 5.59
N ASN A 103 16.61 3.63 5.54
CA ASN A 103 15.62 4.21 6.47
C ASN A 103 14.22 4.37 5.87
N ILE A 104 14.09 4.23 4.54
CA ILE A 104 12.81 4.20 3.82
C ILE A 104 12.82 3.07 2.77
N CYS A 105 11.69 2.39 2.61
CA CYS A 105 11.39 1.50 1.48
C CYS A 105 10.04 1.89 0.87
N ILE A 106 9.97 1.97 -0.46
CA ILE A 106 8.81 2.43 -1.20
C ILE A 106 8.42 1.35 -2.19
N LEU A 107 7.14 1.06 -2.30
CA LEU A 107 6.60 0.19 -3.33
C LEU A 107 6.00 1.05 -4.43
N LEU A 108 6.57 0.99 -5.64
CA LEU A 108 6.13 1.74 -6.81
C LEU A 108 5.45 0.83 -7.83
N ALA A 109 4.46 1.37 -8.55
CA ALA A 109 3.88 0.70 -9.71
C ALA A 109 3.60 1.62 -10.89
N SER A 110 3.77 1.09 -12.11
CA SER A 110 3.40 1.77 -13.34
C SER A 110 3.28 0.79 -14.52
N SER A 111 2.62 1.22 -15.59
CA SER A 111 2.58 0.47 -16.86
C SER A 111 3.89 0.54 -17.65
N LYS A 112 4.82 1.44 -17.28
CA LYS A 112 6.12 1.62 -17.95
C LYS A 112 7.24 1.77 -16.93
N LEU A 113 8.34 1.04 -17.14
CA LEU A 113 9.50 1.11 -16.25
C LEU A 113 10.16 2.50 -16.29
N GLU A 114 10.17 3.14 -17.46
CA GLU A 114 10.75 4.47 -17.66
C GLU A 114 10.08 5.53 -16.78
N LYS A 115 8.76 5.40 -16.52
CA LYS A 115 8.05 6.31 -15.61
C LYS A 115 8.52 6.14 -14.17
N LEU A 116 8.77 4.91 -13.74
CA LEU A 116 9.29 4.62 -12.40
C LEU A 116 10.69 5.18 -12.23
N ASP A 117 11.57 4.94 -13.21
CA ASP A 117 12.93 5.50 -13.21
C ASP A 117 12.92 7.03 -13.13
N ALA A 118 12.06 7.69 -13.92
CA ALA A 118 11.93 9.14 -13.89
C ALA A 118 11.46 9.67 -12.52
N VAL A 119 10.47 9.01 -11.90
CA VAL A 119 10.02 9.35 -10.54
C VAL A 119 11.16 9.22 -9.53
N VAL A 120 11.92 8.13 -9.60
CA VAL A 120 13.05 7.86 -8.70
C VAL A 120 14.18 8.87 -8.88
N ASN A 121 14.54 9.18 -10.13
CA ASN A 121 15.58 10.16 -10.45
C ASN A 121 15.21 11.55 -9.95
N TYR A 122 13.99 11.99 -10.27
CA TYR A 122 13.54 13.33 -9.95
C TYR A 122 13.33 13.54 -8.43
N HIS A 123 12.61 12.63 -7.76
CA HIS A 123 12.23 12.83 -6.36
C HIS A 123 13.30 12.38 -5.35
N PHE A 124 14.16 11.43 -5.71
CA PHE A 124 15.11 10.83 -4.76
C PHE A 124 16.56 11.06 -5.15
N ARG A 125 17.01 10.62 -6.33
CA ARG A 125 18.44 10.70 -6.69
C ARG A 125 18.96 12.14 -6.79
N ASN A 126 18.10 13.08 -7.22
CA ASN A 126 18.42 14.51 -7.31
C ASN A 126 18.17 15.28 -6.01
N ASN A 127 17.67 14.63 -4.96
CA ASN A 127 17.36 15.28 -3.69
C ASN A 127 18.60 15.34 -2.78
N LYS A 128 19.02 16.55 -2.39
CA LYS A 128 20.19 16.80 -1.52
C LYS A 128 20.10 16.13 -0.14
N ASP A 129 18.90 15.84 0.35
CA ASP A 129 18.68 15.22 1.66
C ASP A 129 18.73 13.69 1.57
N VAL A 130 18.75 13.15 0.35
CA VAL A 130 18.90 11.72 0.05
C VAL A 130 20.37 11.40 -0.21
N SER A 131 20.92 10.44 0.53
CA SER A 131 22.32 10.02 0.38
C SER A 131 22.49 8.72 -0.42
N MET A 132 21.45 7.88 -0.47
CA MET A 132 21.47 6.60 -1.18
C MET A 132 20.08 6.28 -1.70
N THR A 133 20.02 5.69 -2.89
CA THR A 133 18.79 5.22 -3.53
C THR A 133 19.10 3.97 -4.34
N SER A 134 18.43 2.88 -4.02
CA SER A 134 18.44 1.65 -4.81
C SER A 134 17.03 1.38 -5.30
N MET A 135 16.91 0.89 -6.54
CA MET A 135 15.62 0.50 -7.12
C MET A 135 15.76 -0.91 -7.68
N GLU A 136 14.89 -1.80 -7.23
CA GLU A 136 14.81 -3.18 -7.68
C GLU A 136 13.45 -3.44 -8.30
N VAL A 137 13.43 -3.97 -9.53
CA VAL A 137 12.20 -4.37 -10.19
C VAL A 137 11.81 -5.77 -9.73
N VAL A 138 10.54 -5.93 -9.34
CA VAL A 138 9.98 -7.22 -8.94
C VAL A 138 9.80 -8.09 -10.19
N THR A 139 10.52 -9.20 -10.25
CA THR A 139 10.49 -10.12 -11.41
C THR A 139 9.43 -11.21 -11.28
N GLU A 140 9.04 -11.58 -10.05
CA GLU A 140 8.07 -12.64 -9.78
C GLU A 140 7.30 -12.36 -8.48
N ILE A 141 5.99 -12.68 -8.48
CA ILE A 141 5.14 -12.57 -7.30
C ILE A 141 4.57 -13.96 -6.95
N ALA A 142 4.99 -14.51 -5.80
CA ALA A 142 4.62 -15.86 -5.40
C ALA A 142 3.12 -16.02 -5.09
N LYS A 143 2.52 -15.06 -4.37
CA LYS A 143 1.09 -15.05 -3.99
C LYS A 143 0.34 -13.90 -4.65
N ASP A 144 -0.98 -13.92 -4.62
CA ASP A 144 -1.78 -12.78 -5.05
C ASP A 144 -1.41 -11.53 -4.21
N LEU A 145 -1.12 -10.43 -4.90
CA LEU A 145 -0.82 -9.12 -4.30
C LEU A 145 -1.91 -8.16 -4.74
N ILE A 146 -2.91 -7.97 -3.88
CA ILE A 146 -4.09 -7.14 -4.17
C ILE A 146 -3.93 -5.82 -3.43
N LEU A 147 -3.76 -4.74 -4.19
CA LEU A 147 -3.61 -3.38 -3.66
C LEU A 147 -4.44 -2.40 -4.50
N PRO A 148 -4.94 -1.30 -3.91
CA PRO A 148 -5.53 -0.23 -4.69
C PRO A 148 -4.47 0.40 -5.60
N ILE A 149 -4.91 0.96 -6.73
CA ILE A 149 -4.08 1.75 -7.62
C ILE A 149 -4.76 3.09 -7.88
N ASP A 150 -3.95 4.14 -8.05
CA ASP A 150 -4.41 5.42 -8.55
C ASP A 150 -4.23 5.45 -10.08
N PHE A 151 -5.34 5.35 -10.81
CA PHE A 151 -5.35 5.37 -12.28
C PHE A 151 -4.85 6.71 -12.84
N ASP A 152 -4.82 7.78 -12.06
CA ASP A 152 -4.29 9.06 -12.52
C ASP A 152 -2.82 8.94 -12.90
N SER A 153 -2.08 7.95 -12.38
CA SER A 153 -0.69 7.65 -12.80
C SER A 153 -0.53 7.48 -14.31
N GLU A 154 -1.57 7.04 -15.03
CA GLU A 154 -1.56 6.92 -16.48
C GLU A 154 -1.45 8.29 -17.17
N GLU A 155 -2.06 9.33 -16.60
CA GLU A 155 -2.07 10.70 -17.13
C GLU A 155 -0.77 11.49 -16.86
N HIS A 156 0.13 10.91 -16.06
CA HIS A 156 1.40 11.51 -15.69
C HIS A 156 2.53 10.92 -16.54
N GLU A 157 3.33 11.81 -17.14
CA GLU A 157 4.51 11.46 -17.93
C GLU A 157 5.75 12.09 -17.26
N PRO A 158 6.23 11.50 -16.16
CA PRO A 158 7.38 12.02 -15.43
C PRO A 158 8.65 12.01 -16.30
N ASN A 159 9.47 13.05 -16.18
CA ASN A 159 10.81 13.09 -16.73
C ASN A 159 11.84 13.53 -15.66
N GLU A 160 13.13 13.40 -15.97
CA GLU A 160 14.20 13.65 -15.01
C GLU A 160 14.35 15.13 -14.60
N GLU A 161 13.94 16.07 -15.46
CA GLU A 161 14.13 17.51 -15.24
C GLU A 161 12.97 18.16 -14.49
N GLN A 162 11.74 17.76 -14.81
CA GLN A 162 10.51 18.39 -14.33
C GLN A 162 9.63 17.45 -13.50
N GLY A 163 10.00 16.17 -13.37
CA GLY A 163 9.13 15.16 -12.79
C GLY A 163 7.82 15.10 -13.57
N CYS A 164 6.70 15.05 -12.87
CA CYS A 164 5.36 15.12 -13.49
C CYS A 164 4.92 16.56 -13.89
N GLY A 165 5.80 17.56 -13.78
CA GLY A 165 5.49 18.96 -14.06
C GLY A 165 4.35 19.51 -13.18
N ASP A 166 3.49 20.33 -13.76
CA ASP A 166 2.37 20.98 -13.07
C ASP A 166 1.29 20.02 -12.55
N LYS A 167 1.26 18.78 -13.06
CA LYS A 167 0.32 17.75 -12.62
C LYS A 167 0.78 17.00 -11.38
N CYS A 168 2.01 17.20 -10.91
CA CYS A 168 2.55 16.47 -9.78
C CYS A 168 1.69 16.67 -8.51
N LYS A 169 0.87 15.68 -8.17
CA LYS A 169 -0.04 15.72 -7.02
C LYS A 169 0.67 16.07 -5.70
N TYR A 170 1.88 15.54 -5.52
CA TYR A 170 2.72 15.86 -4.35
C TYR A 170 3.10 17.35 -4.29
N LEU A 171 3.62 17.91 -5.39
CA LEU A 171 4.01 19.32 -5.41
C LEU A 171 2.80 20.25 -5.28
N LEU A 172 1.65 19.85 -5.82
CA LEU A 172 0.38 20.58 -5.65
C LEU A 172 -0.06 20.57 -4.17
N ALA A 173 -0.10 19.40 -3.54
CA ALA A 173 -0.46 19.28 -2.12
C ALA A 173 0.46 20.12 -1.21
N LYS A 174 1.77 20.13 -1.51
CA LYS A 174 2.76 20.96 -0.80
C LYS A 174 2.55 22.46 -1.01
N LYS A 175 2.18 22.89 -2.22
CA LYS A 175 1.84 24.30 -2.53
C LYS A 175 0.57 24.75 -1.80
N GLU A 176 -0.39 23.85 -1.65
CA GLU A 176 -1.67 24.11 -0.97
C GLU A 176 -1.60 23.97 0.55
N GLY A 177 -0.46 23.51 1.11
CA GLY A 177 -0.26 23.31 2.54
C GLY A 177 -1.07 22.15 3.12
N LEU A 178 -1.43 21.18 2.28
CA LEU A 178 -2.11 19.95 2.69
C LEU A 178 -1.16 18.92 3.32
N ILE A 179 0.13 19.09 3.07
CA ILE A 179 1.27 18.33 3.61
C ILE A 179 2.42 19.26 3.96
#